data_AF-A0A8S3K9Q7-F1
#
_entry.id   AF-A0A8S3K9Q7-F1
#
_cell.length_a   1.000
_cell.length_b   1.000
_cell.length_c   1.000
_cell.angle_alpha   90.00
_cell.angle_beta   90.00
_cell.angle_gamma   90.00
#
_symmetry.space_group_name_H-M   'P 1'
#
loop_
_entity.id
_entity.type
_entity.pdbx_description
1 polymer ?
#
loop_
_entity_poly.entity_id
_entity_poly.type
_entity_poly.pdbx_seq_one_letter_code
_entity_poly.pdbx_strand_id
1 'polypeptide(L)'
;DIQELNKENNTIDNFVYKLNSVVVHLGENATSGHVFTYVRSPDETWYTANDESMKSTRLDTVLGDKDAYILCYTKVPKSSAILSDTNMIISPARSSLFLTSSTPINSSKIFDKNTNNYTTVRNNAFLY
;
A
#
# COMPACT_ATOMS: atom_id res chain seq x y z
N ASP A 1 2.24 -42.19 17.16
CA ASP A 1 1.46 -41.79 15.96
C ASP A 1 2.19 -40.77 15.11
N ILE A 2 2.40 -41.07 13.82
CA ILE A 2 3.01 -40.14 12.84
C ILE A 2 2.03 -39.00 12.49
N GLN A 3 0.73 -39.19 12.75
CA GLN A 3 -0.32 -38.17 12.55
C GLN A 3 -0.22 -36.99 13.52
N GLU A 4 0.37 -37.18 14.71
CA GLU A 4 0.47 -36.13 15.73
C GLU A 4 1.65 -35.18 15.45
N LEU A 5 2.76 -35.73 14.93
CA LEU A 5 3.95 -34.97 14.51
C LEU A 5 3.71 -34.13 13.23
N ASN A 6 2.81 -34.57 12.35
CA ASN A 6 2.44 -33.80 11.14
C ASN A 6 1.49 -32.63 11.43
N LYS A 7 0.90 -32.57 12.63
CA LYS A 7 0.03 -31.46 13.04
C LYS A 7 0.83 -30.24 13.50
N GLU A 8 2.00 -30.44 14.09
CA GLU A 8 2.90 -29.36 14.53
C GLU A 8 3.63 -28.67 13.36
N ASN A 9 3.82 -29.37 12.23
CA ASN A 9 4.51 -28.80 11.06
C ASN A 9 3.61 -27.93 10.17
N ASN A 10 2.29 -27.90 10.41
CA ASN A 10 1.31 -27.18 9.58
C ASN A 10 0.72 -25.92 10.27
N THR A 11 1.19 -25.61 11.48
CA THR A 11 0.76 -24.44 12.27
C THR A 11 1.69 -23.24 12.13
N ILE A 12 2.79 -23.40 11.39
CA ILE A 12 3.77 -22.35 11.15
C ILE A 12 3.22 -21.44 10.02
N ASP A 13 2.67 -20.30 10.46
CA ASP A 13 2.36 -19.09 9.69
C ASP A 13 1.08 -19.02 8.84
N ASN A 14 -0.07 -19.27 9.48
CA ASN A 14 -1.37 -18.80 8.97
C ASN A 14 -1.65 -17.31 9.30
N PHE A 15 -0.63 -16.53 9.64
CA PHE A 15 -0.75 -15.11 10.00
C PHE A 15 0.23 -14.26 9.20
N VAL A 16 -0.17 -13.02 8.93
CA VAL A 16 0.68 -11.98 8.35
C VAL A 16 0.59 -10.73 9.21
N TYR A 17 1.59 -9.86 9.13
CA TYR A 17 1.61 -8.59 9.84
C TYR A 17 1.28 -7.46 8.88
N LYS A 18 0.22 -6.72 9.17
CA LYS A 18 -0.20 -5.56 8.39
C LYS A 18 0.34 -4.30 9.04
N LEU A 19 1.13 -3.52 8.28
CA LEU A 19 1.60 -2.21 8.73
C LEU A 19 0.42 -1.23 8.78
N ASN A 20 0.21 -0.64 9.96
CA ASN A 20 -0.89 0.30 10.21
C ASN A 20 -0.39 1.73 10.39
N SER A 21 0.77 1.90 11.01
CA SER A 21 1.37 3.22 11.16
C SER A 21 2.88 3.17 11.27
N VAL A 22 3.50 4.28 10.90
CA VAL A 22 4.94 4.53 10.98
C VAL A 22 5.13 5.85 11.69
N VAL A 23 5.73 5.83 12.88
CA VAL A 23 6.13 7.04 13.59
C VAL A 23 7.50 7.46 13.06
N VAL A 24 7.62 8.72 12.67
CA VAL A 24 8.85 9.33 12.15
C VAL A 24 9.37 10.30 13.20
N HIS A 25 10.67 10.25 13.47
CA HIS A 25 11.34 11.16 14.39
C HIS A 25 12.42 11.94 13.65
N LEU A 26 12.17 13.23 13.45
CA LEU A 26 13.13 14.17 12.84
C LEU A 26 13.92 14.87 13.95
N GLY A 27 15.10 14.34 14.28
CA GLY A 27 15.97 14.94 15.29
C GLY A 27 17.22 14.11 15.52
N GLU A 28 18.27 14.75 16.02
CA GLU A 28 19.59 14.11 16.25
C GLU A 28 19.62 13.23 17.50
N ASN A 29 18.73 13.47 18.46
CA ASN A 29 18.68 12.77 19.74
C ASN A 29 17.28 12.24 20.01
N ALA A 30 17.17 11.12 20.74
CA ALA A 30 15.89 10.47 21.03
C ALA A 30 14.92 11.29 21.89
N THR A 31 15.39 12.37 22.54
CA THR A 31 14.61 13.19 23.45
C THR A 31 14.22 14.55 22.87
N SER A 32 14.67 14.88 21.66
CA SER A 32 14.45 16.18 21.04
C SER A 32 14.37 16.07 19.53
N GLY A 33 13.31 16.62 18.98
CA GLY A 33 13.04 16.59 17.56
C GLY A 33 11.58 16.86 17.29
N HIS A 34 11.20 16.64 16.04
CA HIS A 34 9.82 16.67 15.60
C HIS A 34 9.32 15.26 15.34
N VAL A 35 8.21 14.88 15.97
CA VAL A 35 7.60 13.56 15.77
C VAL A 35 6.29 13.72 15.04
N PHE A 36 6.15 13.02 13.94
CA PHE A 36 4.88 12.91 13.23
C PHE A 36 4.63 11.44 12.86
N THR A 37 3.45 11.13 12.35
CA THR A 37 3.08 9.73 12.07
C THR A 37 2.43 9.58 10.70
N TYR A 38 2.83 8.56 9.95
CA TYR A 38 2.02 8.05 8.84
C TYR A 38 1.01 7.04 9.37
N VAL A 39 -0.27 7.22 9.06
CA VAL A 39 -1.37 6.34 9.48
C VAL A 39 -2.10 5.78 8.28
N ARG A 40 -2.44 4.49 8.34
CA ARG A 40 -3.27 3.78 7.38
C ARG A 40 -4.71 3.79 7.86
N SER A 41 -5.60 4.28 7.02
CA SER A 41 -7.03 4.25 7.27
C SER A 41 -7.64 2.89 6.86
N PRO A 42 -8.85 2.53 7.35
CA PRO A 42 -9.52 1.28 6.97
C PRO A 42 -9.81 1.13 5.46
N ASP A 43 -9.83 2.23 4.71
CA ASP A 43 -9.94 2.27 3.24
C ASP A 43 -8.61 1.97 2.52
N GLU A 44 -7.58 1.54 3.25
CA GLU A 44 -6.23 1.26 2.75
C GLU A 44 -5.45 2.49 2.26
N THR A 45 -5.97 3.70 2.49
CA THR A 45 -5.29 4.96 2.16
C THR A 45 -4.35 5.39 3.28
N TRP A 46 -3.21 5.96 2.92
CA TRP A 46 -2.22 6.48 3.86
C TRP A 46 -2.32 7.99 4.03
N TYR A 47 -2.07 8.45 5.25
CA TYR A 47 -2.09 9.86 5.61
C TYR A 47 -0.87 10.20 6.46
N THR A 48 -0.33 11.39 6.26
CA THR A 48 0.59 12.04 7.20
C THR A 48 -0.23 12.79 8.23
N ALA A 49 -0.12 12.39 9.50
CA ALA A 49 -0.65 13.10 10.65
C ALA A 49 0.52 13.85 11.32
N ASN A 50 0.54 15.17 11.12
CA ASN A 50 1.55 16.08 11.65
C ASN A 50 0.85 17.22 12.38
N ASP A 51 0.81 17.12 13.71
CA ASP A 51 0.09 18.01 14.63
C ASP A 51 -1.37 18.26 14.18
N GLU A 52 -1.71 19.50 13.86
CA GLU A 52 -3.03 19.91 13.39
C GLU A 52 -3.33 19.53 11.93
N SER A 53 -2.33 19.05 11.20
CA SER A 53 -2.45 18.76 9.77
C SER A 53 -2.56 17.26 9.49
N MET A 54 -3.56 16.90 8.68
CA MET A 54 -3.73 15.56 8.14
C MET A 54 -3.80 15.64 6.63
N LYS A 55 -2.88 14.94 5.94
CA LYS A 55 -2.75 15.00 4.47
C LYS A 55 -2.63 13.59 3.91
N SER A 56 -3.27 13.32 2.77
CA SER A 56 -3.07 12.04 2.07
C SER A 56 -1.61 11.88 1.63
N THR A 57 -1.13 10.65 1.63
CA THR A 57 0.27 10.33 1.34
C THR A 57 0.35 9.00 0.60
N ARG A 58 1.36 8.86 -0.25
CA ARG A 58 1.57 7.63 -1.02
C ARG A 58 2.30 6.60 -0.18
N LEU A 59 1.93 5.33 -0.34
CA LEU A 59 2.61 4.21 0.33
C LEU A 59 4.12 4.21 0.04
N ASP A 60 4.53 4.50 -1.19
CA ASP A 60 5.95 4.58 -1.57
C ASP A 60 6.73 5.57 -0.69
N THR A 61 6.11 6.69 -0.33
CA THR A 61 6.70 7.70 0.57
C THR A 61 6.80 7.16 2.00
N VAL A 62 5.74 6.50 2.49
CA VAL A 62 5.72 5.91 3.84
C VAL A 62 6.80 4.83 3.99
N LEU A 63 6.94 3.95 3.00
CA LEU A 63 7.91 2.84 3.03
C LEU A 63 9.35 3.29 2.77
N GLY A 64 9.53 4.40 2.06
CA GLY A 64 10.83 4.96 1.72
C GLY A 64 11.40 5.94 2.75
N ASP A 65 10.64 6.27 3.81
CA ASP A 65 11.07 7.24 4.81
C ASP A 65 12.21 6.66 5.66
N LYS A 66 13.36 7.35 5.65
CA LYS A 66 14.58 6.91 6.33
C LYS A 66 14.59 7.28 7.81
N ASP A 67 13.71 8.18 8.23
CA ASP A 67 13.61 8.66 9.60
C ASP A 67 12.50 7.92 10.38
N ALA A 68 12.04 6.79 9.83
CA ALA A 68 11.11 5.88 10.49
C ALA A 68 11.69 5.35 11.80
N TYR A 69 11.00 5.63 12.90
CA TYR A 69 11.45 5.32 14.25
C TYR A 69 10.69 4.14 14.87
N ILE A 70 9.36 4.15 14.79
CA ILE A 70 8.51 3.07 15.33
C ILE A 70 7.57 2.56 14.25
N LEU A 71 7.48 1.24 14.09
CA LEU A 71 6.57 0.58 13.17
C LEU A 71 5.47 -0.16 13.95
N CYS A 72 4.22 0.18 13.68
CA CYS A 72 3.07 -0.43 14.32
C CYS A 72 2.38 -1.39 13.36
N TYR A 73 2.30 -2.66 13.76
CA TYR A 73 1.68 -3.73 12.98
C TYR A 73 0.51 -4.37 13.71
N THR A 74 -0.49 -4.84 12.96
CA THR A 74 -1.48 -5.79 13.45
C THR A 74 -1.22 -7.17 12.86
N LYS A 75 -1.18 -8.19 13.71
CA LYS A 75 -1.17 -9.59 13.29
C LYS A 75 -2.56 -9.97 12.81
N VAL A 76 -2.69 -10.40 11.56
CA VAL A 76 -3.96 -10.80 10.94
C VAL A 76 -3.85 -12.21 10.37
N PRO A 77 -4.93 -13.00 10.37
CA PRO A 77 -4.94 -14.27 9.65
C PRO A 77 -4.65 -14.04 8.16
N LYS A 78 -3.87 -14.93 7.55
CA LYS A 78 -3.52 -14.84 6.12
C LYS A 78 -4.77 -14.86 5.24
N SER A 79 -5.79 -15.62 5.63
CA SER A 79 -7.11 -15.62 4.97
C SER A 79 -7.76 -14.25 4.92
N SER A 80 -7.60 -13.42 5.97
CA SER A 80 -8.17 -12.07 6.02
C SER A 80 -7.40 -11.06 5.16
N ALA A 81 -6.08 -11.22 5.05
CA ALA A 81 -5.24 -10.34 4.23
C ALA A 81 -5.47 -10.52 2.71
N ILE A 82 -5.63 -11.77 2.26
CA ILE A 82 -5.93 -12.08 0.85
C ILE A 82 -7.28 -11.45 0.42
N LEU A 83 -8.25 -11.37 1.34
CA LEU A 83 -9.55 -10.76 1.07
C LEU A 83 -9.48 -9.22 0.98
N SER A 84 -8.63 -8.56 1.75
CA SER A 84 -8.47 -7.10 1.64
C SER A 84 -7.80 -6.67 0.33
N ASP A 85 -6.85 -7.45 -0.19
CA ASP A 85 -6.12 -7.10 -1.42
C ASP A 85 -6.94 -7.38 -2.70
N THR A 86 -7.93 -8.29 -2.63
CA THR A 86 -8.76 -8.70 -3.78
C THR A 86 -10.11 -7.96 -3.88
N ASN A 87 -10.48 -7.20 -2.85
CA ASN A 87 -11.73 -6.41 -2.81
C ASN A 87 -11.82 -5.25 -3.83
N MET A 88 -10.84 -5.09 -4.73
CA MET A 88 -10.93 -4.21 -5.89
C MET A 88 -11.50 -4.88 -7.17
N ILE A 89 -11.72 -6.21 -7.20
CA ILE A 89 -12.04 -6.92 -8.47
C ILE A 89 -13.43 -7.59 -8.50
N ILE A 90 -14.16 -7.71 -7.38
CA ILE A 90 -15.49 -8.37 -7.40
C ILE A 90 -16.62 -7.33 -7.35
N SER A 91 -16.76 -6.56 -8.43
CA SER A 91 -18.11 -6.20 -8.88
C SER A 91 -18.73 -7.45 -9.52
N PRO A 92 -20.02 -7.78 -9.30
CA PRO A 92 -20.63 -9.05 -9.72
C PRO A 92 -20.83 -9.18 -11.25
N ALA A 93 -20.10 -8.43 -12.06
CA ALA A 93 -20.13 -8.56 -13.51
C ALA A 93 -18.75 -8.95 -14.03
N ARG A 94 -18.71 -10.15 -14.63
CA ARG A 94 -17.71 -10.69 -15.55
C ARG A 94 -16.59 -11.53 -14.92
N SER A 95 -16.96 -12.77 -14.63
CA SER A 95 -16.09 -13.92 -14.83
C SER A 95 -15.68 -14.03 -16.31
N SER A 96 -14.40 -13.80 -16.61
CA SER A 96 -13.75 -14.47 -17.74
C SER A 96 -12.25 -14.55 -17.49
N LEU A 97 -11.81 -15.78 -17.26
CA LEU A 97 -10.43 -16.25 -17.30
C LEU A 97 -9.67 -15.65 -18.48
N PHE A 98 -8.69 -14.78 -18.24
CA PHE A 98 -7.61 -14.55 -19.21
C PHE A 98 -6.29 -14.28 -18.48
N LEU A 99 -5.44 -15.32 -18.45
CA LEU A 99 -3.99 -15.17 -18.37
C LEU A 99 -3.54 -14.42 -19.63
N THR A 100 -3.01 -13.19 -19.51
CA THR A 100 -2.12 -12.63 -20.54
C THR A 100 -1.05 -11.74 -19.90
N SER A 101 0.14 -11.84 -20.49
CA SER A 101 1.43 -11.33 -20.04
C SER A 101 1.54 -9.80 -19.98
N SER A 102 2.38 -9.33 -19.06
CA SER A 102 2.78 -7.95 -18.87
C SER A 102 3.53 -7.35 -20.07
N THR A 103 3.08 -6.18 -20.52
CA THR A 103 3.95 -5.15 -21.11
C THR A 103 3.61 -3.79 -20.49
N PRO A 104 4.59 -2.94 -20.13
CA PRO A 104 4.32 -1.64 -19.53
C PRO A 104 3.93 -0.61 -20.62
N ILE A 105 2.78 0.03 -20.47
CA ILE A 105 2.39 1.18 -21.30
C ILE A 105 2.97 2.46 -20.68
N ASN A 106 3.89 3.08 -21.40
CA ASN A 106 4.53 4.35 -21.06
C ASN A 106 3.52 5.50 -21.27
N SER A 107 3.23 6.30 -20.24
CA SER A 107 2.36 7.49 -20.35
C SER A 107 3.12 8.75 -19.98
N SER A 108 3.27 9.68 -20.91
CA SER A 108 3.84 11.00 -20.67
C SER A 108 2.73 12.01 -20.39
N LYS A 109 2.76 12.66 -19.22
CA LYS A 109 1.84 13.77 -18.87
C LYS A 109 2.42 15.08 -19.40
N ILE A 110 1.62 15.86 -20.14
CA ILE A 110 2.00 17.22 -20.57
C ILE A 110 1.29 18.22 -19.64
N PHE A 111 2.04 19.17 -19.10
CA PHE A 111 1.51 20.23 -18.23
C PHE A 111 1.01 21.40 -19.07
N ASP A 112 -0.27 21.75 -18.93
CA ASP A 112 -0.87 22.88 -19.63
C ASP A 112 -0.85 24.13 -18.75
N LYS A 113 0.00 25.10 -19.12
CA LYS A 113 0.22 26.33 -18.35
C LYS A 113 -0.98 27.27 -18.31
N ASN A 114 -1.95 27.10 -19.21
CA ASN A 114 -3.08 28.03 -19.32
C ASN A 114 -4.25 27.67 -18.38
N THR A 115 -4.31 26.42 -17.92
CA THR A 115 -5.38 25.93 -17.05
C THR A 115 -4.87 25.37 -15.72
N ASN A 116 -3.55 25.42 -15.47
CA ASN A 116 -2.87 24.85 -14.31
C ASN A 116 -3.23 23.37 -14.04
N ASN A 117 -3.48 22.61 -15.10
CA ASN A 117 -3.91 21.21 -15.00
C ASN A 117 -3.01 20.29 -15.84
N TYR A 118 -2.91 19.03 -15.42
CA TYR A 118 -2.20 17.97 -16.15
C TYR A 118 -3.19 17.18 -17.01
N THR A 119 -2.99 17.17 -18.33
CA THR A 119 -3.82 16.36 -19.24
C THR A 119 -3.05 15.13 -19.69
N THR A 120 -3.70 13.97 -19.61
CA THR A 120 -3.14 12.70 -20.08
C THR A 120 -3.59 12.48 -21.52
N VAL A 121 -2.67 12.52 -22.47
CA VAL A 121 -2.96 12.18 -23.88
C VAL A 121 -2.81 10.67 -24.04
N ARG A 122 -3.90 9.98 -24.42
CA ARG A 122 -3.83 8.59 -24.88
C ARG A 122 -3.51 8.61 -26.37
N ASN A 123 -2.31 8.18 -26.74
CA ASN A 123 -1.96 7.98 -28.15
C ASN A 123 -2.69 6.73 -28.67
N ASN A 124 -3.85 6.91 -29.30
CA ASN A 124 -4.49 5.85 -30.06
C ASN A 124 -3.78 5.72 -31.42
N ALA A 125 -2.66 5.00 -31.46
CA ALA A 125 -2.10 4.54 -32.72
C ALA A 125 -2.86 3.27 -33.15
N PHE A 126 -3.93 3.45 -33.92
CA PHE A 126 -4.48 2.38 -34.76
C PHE A 126 -3.52 2.17 -35.95
N LEU A 127 -2.92 1.00 -36.05
CA LEU A 127 -2.40 0.46 -37.31
C LEU A 127 -2.84 -1.01 -37.41
N TYR A 128 -3.34 -1.34 -38.60
CA TYR A 128 -4.05 -2.55 -39.02
C TYR A 128 -3.40 -3.87 -38.62
#